data_AF-A0A9P9LSL8-F1
#
_entry.id   AF-A0A9P9LSL8-F1
#
_cell.length_a   1.000
_cell.length_b   1.000
_cell.length_c   1.000
_cell.angle_alpha   90.00
_cell.angle_beta   90.00
_cell.angle_gamma   90.00
#
_symmetry.space_group_name_H-M   'P 1'
#
loop_
_entity.id
_entity.type
_entity.pdbx_description
1 polymer ?
#
loop_
_entity_poly.entity_id
_entity_poly.type
_entity_poly.pdbx_seq_one_letter_code
_entity_poly.pdbx_strand_id
1 'polypeptide(L)' 'GPEHTSTLNTVNNLAAFYVNYGKLIEADKLIERALEGYEKILGPEHTSTFNTVNNLAAFYAN' A
#
# COMPACT_ATOMS: atom_id res chain seq x y z
N GLY A 1 -1.05 16.40 -2.27
CA GLY A 1 -1.50 15.92 -3.60
C GLY A 1 -1.62 14.40 -3.59
N PRO A 2 -2.15 13.78 -4.65
CA PRO A 2 -2.39 12.33 -4.70
C PRO A 2 -1.16 11.45 -4.45
N GLU A 3 0.02 11.96 -4.79
CA GLU A 3 1.32 11.31 -4.58
C GLU A 3 1.98 11.69 -3.25
N HIS A 4 1.47 12.68 -2.50
CA HIS A 4 2.12 13.09 -1.26
C HIS A 4 2.23 11.91 -0.28
N THR A 5 3.37 11.76 0.38
CA THR A 5 3.70 10.63 1.28
C THR A 5 2.63 10.39 2.34
N SER A 6 2.02 11.44 2.89
CA SER A 6 0.90 11.29 3.84
C SER A 6 -0.38 10.77 3.20
N THR A 7 -0.66 11.12 1.94
CA THR A 7 -1.79 10.59 1.18
C THR A 7 -1.58 9.11 0.86
N LEU A 8 -0.38 8.73 0.45
CA LEU A 8 -0.02 7.32 0.22
C LEU A 8 -0.14 6.49 1.51
N ASN A 9 0.24 7.06 2.67
CA ASN A 9 0.09 6.39 3.97
C ASN A 9 -1.38 6.10 4.27
N THR A 10 -2.24 7.09 4.03
CA THR A 10 -3.69 6.92 4.19
C THR A 10 -4.25 5.85 3.25
N VAL A 11 -3.79 5.80 2.00
CA VAL A 11 -4.19 4.78 1.02
C VAL A 11 -3.77 3.38 1.47
N ASN A 12 -2.53 3.20 1.92
CA ASN A 12 -2.01 1.92 2.43
C ASN A 12 -2.79 1.44 3.67
N ASN A 13 -3.12 2.36 4.60
CA ASN A 13 -3.91 2.04 5.78
C ASN A 13 -5.36 1.65 5.42
N LEU A 14 -5.96 2.32 4.43
CA LEU A 14 -7.29 1.96 3.93
C LEU A 14 -7.29 0.58 3.28
N ALA A 15 -6.21 0.24 2.57
CA ALA A 15 -6.05 -1.09 2.00
C ALA A 15 -6.05 -2.17 3.08
N ALA A 16 -5.23 -2.00 4.13
CA ALA A 16 -5.18 -2.92 5.27
C ALA A 16 -6.55 -3.06 5.97
N PHE A 17 -7.32 -1.97 6.08
CA PHE A 17 -8.68 -2.02 6.58
C PHE A 17 -9.61 -2.86 5.68
N TYR A 18 -9.50 -2.75 4.35
CA TYR A 18 -10.30 -3.53 3.41
C TYR A 18 -9.93 -5.02 3.39
N VAL A 19 -8.67 -5.39 3.62
CA VAL A 19 -8.28 -6.78 3.85
C VAL A 19 -9.06 -7.37 5.02
N ASN A 20 -9.07 -6.69 6.16
CA ASN A 20 -9.82 -7.12 7.36
C ASN A 20 -11.34 -7.19 7.13
N TYR A 21 -11.87 -6.42 6.17
CA TYR A 21 -13.29 -6.38 5.84
C TYR A 21 -13.69 -7.32 4.69
N GLY A 22 -12.75 -8.13 4.19
CA GLY A 22 -12.98 -9.09 3.09
C GLY A 22 -13.10 -8.47 1.70
N LYS A 23 -12.77 -7.18 1.55
CA LYS A 23 -12.81 -6.44 0.27
C LYS A 23 -11.46 -6.54 -0.45
N LEU A 24 -11.12 -7.77 -0.86
CA LEU A 24 -9.77 -8.08 -1.33
C LEU A 24 -9.42 -7.36 -2.64
N ILE A 25 -10.35 -7.25 -3.60
CA ILE A 25 -10.11 -6.59 -4.89
C ILE A 25 -9.84 -5.09 -4.71
N GLU A 26 -10.59 -4.43 -3.82
CA GLU A 26 -10.38 -3.02 -3.50
C GLU A 26 -9.09 -2.80 -2.70
N ALA A 27 -8.75 -3.72 -1.79
CA ALA A 27 -7.49 -3.67 -1.06
C ALA A 27 -6.29 -3.76 -2.00
N ASP A 28 -6.27 -4.76 -2.89
CA ASP A 28 -5.19 -5.01 -3.85
C ASP A 28 -4.86 -3.75 -4.67
N LYS A 29 -5.88 -3.12 -5.27
CA LYS A 29 -5.73 -1.87 -6.02
C LYS A 29 -5.16 -0.71 -5.19
N LEU A 30 -5.50 -0.64 -3.91
CA LEU A 30 -5.00 0.40 -3.02
C LEU A 30 -3.55 0.12 -2.60
N ILE A 31 -3.17 -1.13 -2.37
CA ILE A 31 -1.77 -1.51 -2.07
C ILE A 31 -0.89 -1.21 -3.28
N GLU A 32 -1.29 -1.63 -4.49
CA GLU A 32 -0.55 -1.36 -5.73
C GLU A 32 -0.35 0.15 -5.94
N ARG A 33 -1.43 0.94 -5.80
CA ARG A 33 -1.35 2.40 -5.94
C ARG A 33 -0.40 3.03 -4.90
N ALA A 34 -0.44 2.56 -3.65
CA ALA A 34 0.46 3.06 -2.62
C ALA A 34 1.92 2.70 -2.93
N LEU A 35 2.16 1.47 -3.41
CA LEU A 35 3.48 0.97 -3.76
C LEU A 35 4.11 1.78 -4.88
N GLU A 36 3.40 1.94 -6.01
CA GLU A 36 3.87 2.75 -7.15
C GLU A 36 4.21 4.19 -6.72
N GLY A 37 3.37 4.78 -5.86
CA GLY A 37 3.60 6.12 -5.34
C GLY A 37 4.85 6.20 -4.46
N TYR A 38 5.06 5.23 -3.57
CA TYR A 38 6.23 5.20 -2.70
C TYR A 38 7.52 4.94 -3.47
N GLU A 39 7.51 4.00 -4.41
CA GLU A 39 8.66 3.72 -5.27
C GLU A 39 9.06 4.95 -6.09
N LYS A 40 8.08 5.65 -6.67
CA LYS A 40 8.33 6.85 -7.47
C LYS A 40 8.97 7.99 -6.66
N ILE A 41 8.58 8.15 -5.40
CA ILE A 41 8.94 9.34 -4.61
C ILE A 41 10.14 9.08 -3.70
N LEU A 42 10.22 7.88 -3.13
CA LEU A 42 11.19 7.52 -2.11
C LEU A 42 12.19 6.48 -2.61
N GLY A 43 11.87 5.78 -3.70
CA GLY A 43 12.66 4.67 -4.22
C GLY A 43 12.30 3.31 -3.60
N PRO A 44 12.78 2.23 -4.20
CA PRO A 44 12.49 0.86 -3.77
C PRO A 44 13.09 0.50 -2.41
N GLU A 45 14.21 1.14 -2.02
CA GLU A 45 14.93 0.84 -0.78
C GLU A 45 14.42 1.62 0.44
N HIS A 46 13.41 2.48 0.28
CA HIS A 46 12.89 3.24 1.40
C HIS A 46 12.00 2.39 2.30
N THR A 47 12.09 2.58 3.62
CA THR A 47 11.33 1.81 4.62
C THR A 47 9.82 1.82 4.36
N SER A 48 9.24 2.94 3.92
CA SER A 48 7.82 3.00 3.56
C SER A 48 7.46 2.09 2.40
N THR A 49 8.32 2.01 1.37
CA THR A 49 8.13 1.09 0.24
C THR A 49 8.21 -0.35 0.71
N PHE A 50 9.22 -0.69 1.53
CA PHE A 50 9.35 -2.02 2.13
C PHE A 50 8.12 -2.42 2.95
N ASN A 51 7.55 -1.50 3.74
CA ASN A 51 6.34 -1.76 4.51
C ASN A 51 5.13 -2.06 3.61
N THR A 52 5.00 -1.37 2.48
CA THR A 52 3.91 -1.63 1.52
C THR A 52 4.08 -2.99 0.84
N VAL A 53 5.30 -3.39 0.48
CA VAL A 53 5.58 -4.74 -0.04
C VAL A 53 5.27 -5.82 1.00
N ASN A 54 5.61 -5.58 2.27
CA ASN A 54 5.27 -6.52 3.35
C ASN A 54 3.74 -6.69 3.49
N ASN A 55 2.98 -5.59 3.42
CA ASN A 55 1.52 -5.65 3.42
C ASN A 55 0.98 -6.46 2.23
N LEU A 56 1.58 -6.32 1.05
CA LEU A 56 1.21 -7.10 -0.15
C LEU A 56 1.50 -8.59 0.03
N ALA A 57 2.65 -8.95 0.61
CA ALA A 57 2.99 -10.34 0.91
C ALA A 57 2.02 -10.95 1.93
N ALA A 58 1.68 -10.22 2.99
CA ALA A 58 0.70 -10.65 3.98
C ALA A 58 -0.72 -10.79 3.39
N PHE A 59 -1.06 -9.94 2.40
CA PHE A 59 -2.33 -10.02 1.68
C PHE A 59 -2.45 -11.32 0.88
N TYR A 60 -1.44 -11.66 0.06
CA TYR A 60 -1.46 -12.87 -0.75
C TYR A 60 -1.20 -14.17 0.03
N ALA A 61 -0.71 -14.09 1.27
CA ALA A 61 -0.51 -15.24 2.13
C ALA A 61 -1.79 -15.72 2.84
N ASN A 62 -2.87 -14.92 2.83
CA ASN A 62 -4.19 -15.30 3.34
C ASN A 62 -5.05 -15.94 2.25
#